data_AF-A0A2V8NGZ1-F1
#
_entry.id   AF-A0A2V8NGZ1-F1
#
_cell.length_a   1.000
_cell.length_b   1.000
_cell.length_c   1.000
_cell.angle_alpha   90.00
_cell.angle_beta   90.00
_cell.angle_gamma   90.00
#
_symmetry.space_group_name_H-M   'P 1'
#
loop_
_entity.id
_entity.type
_entity.pdbx_description
1 polymer ?
#
loop_
_entity_poly.entity_id
_entity_poly.type
_entity_poly.pdbx_seq_one_letter_code
_entity_poly.pdbx_strand_id
1 'polypeptide(L)'
;CVLDIQMPKLSGVKAARAIWKEFPAARIIFWTQFPHEIYINEIRKIIKAVQPPPAYGFIHKNNPESRFLRFVAAVLEDGADMIDPAFKDSFKRPLLTEFEAEALYYLALGLSNWAIARKCSLSLRGVESRLATLYEKLFVSMPEGTPHESYDKLAYNVRTRAFFEALRRGLLNSDELEAASHDLESWIERDRKRYVEEQKAEGKKH
;
A
#
# COMPACT_ATOMS: atom_id res chain seq x y z
N CYS A 1 -0.17 24.88 -4.60
CA CYS A 1 -1.51 24.51 -5.09
C CYS A 1 -2.20 23.60 -4.06
N VAL A 2 -3.51 23.43 -4.16
CA VAL A 2 -4.29 22.53 -3.30
C VAL A 2 -4.92 21.47 -4.21
N LEU A 3 -4.80 20.20 -3.84
CA LEU A 3 -5.30 19.05 -4.60
C LEU A 3 -6.15 18.15 -3.72
N ASP A 4 -7.22 17.61 -4.30
CA ASP A 4 -7.87 16.43 -3.73
C ASP A 4 -7.07 15.18 -4.12
N ILE A 5 -6.92 14.23 -3.19
CA ILE A 5 -6.24 12.96 -3.46
C ILE A 5 -7.10 12.07 -4.34
N GLN A 6 -8.42 12.07 -4.11
CA GLN A 6 -9.36 11.28 -4.89
C GLN A 6 -10.20 12.22 -5.76
N MET A 7 -9.81 12.36 -7.03
CA MET A 7 -10.64 13.05 -8.03
C MET A 7 -11.24 12.03 -9.01
N PRO A 8 -12.44 12.30 -9.54
CA PRO A 8 -12.98 11.53 -10.66
C PRO A 8 -11.99 11.56 -11.84
N LYS A 9 -11.69 10.41 -12.43
CA LYS A 9 -10.86 10.21 -13.64
C LYS A 9 -9.34 10.48 -13.48
N LEU A 10 -8.88 11.33 -12.57
CA LEU A 10 -7.46 11.59 -12.31
C LEU A 10 -7.15 11.50 -10.81
N SER A 11 -6.23 10.63 -10.39
CA SER A 11 -5.80 10.60 -8.99
C SER A 11 -4.94 11.82 -8.67
N GLY A 12 -5.15 12.46 -7.51
CA GLY A 12 -4.30 13.54 -7.00
C GLY A 12 -2.84 13.15 -6.88
N VAL A 13 -2.55 11.86 -6.72
CA VAL A 13 -1.20 11.28 -6.78
C VAL A 13 -0.58 11.44 -8.17
N LYS A 14 -1.33 11.15 -9.23
CA LYS A 14 -0.87 11.30 -10.62
C LYS A 14 -0.65 12.78 -10.96
N ALA A 15 -1.56 13.66 -10.50
CA ALA A 15 -1.42 15.09 -10.67
C ALA A 15 -0.16 15.64 -9.97
N ALA A 16 0.04 15.30 -8.70
CA ALA A 16 1.23 15.71 -7.95
C ALA A 16 2.53 15.20 -8.59
N ARG A 17 2.54 13.95 -9.07
CA ARG A 17 3.69 13.38 -9.81
C ARG A 17 4.02 14.18 -11.06
N ALA A 18 3.01 14.56 -11.85
CA ALA A 18 3.20 15.38 -13.05
C ALA A 18 3.71 16.79 -12.69
N ILE A 19 3.10 17.42 -11.69
CA ILE A 19 3.50 18.74 -11.22
C ILE A 19 4.95 18.73 -10.75
N TRP A 20 5.36 17.81 -9.87
CA TRP A 20 6.74 17.80 -9.36
C TRP A 20 7.77 17.35 -10.39
N LYS A 21 7.35 16.67 -11.46
CA LYS A 21 8.23 16.38 -12.59
C LYS A 21 8.60 17.64 -13.36
N GLU A 22 7.65 18.55 -13.55
CA GLU A 22 7.86 19.80 -14.31
C GLU A 22 8.30 20.96 -13.41
N PHE A 23 7.82 20.99 -12.17
CA PHE A 23 8.08 22.01 -11.15
C PHE A 23 8.49 21.33 -9.82
N PRO A 24 9.76 20.89 -9.67
CA PRO A 24 10.22 20.19 -8.47
C PRO A 24 10.03 20.95 -7.15
N ALA A 25 10.05 22.29 -7.19
CA ALA A 25 9.84 23.14 -6.02
C ALA A 25 8.37 23.47 -5.73
N ALA A 26 7.43 22.92 -6.51
CA ALA A 26 6.01 23.20 -6.34
C ALA A 26 5.51 22.74 -4.97
N ARG A 27 4.81 23.63 -4.28
CA ARG A 27 4.26 23.39 -2.94
C ARG A 27 2.84 22.86 -3.09
N ILE A 28 2.54 21.72 -2.47
CA ILE A 28 1.25 21.02 -2.67
C ILE A 28 0.60 20.71 -1.33
N ILE A 29 -0.65 21.15 -1.15
CA ILE A 29 -1.51 20.70 -0.05
C ILE A 29 -2.47 19.65 -0.59
N PHE A 30 -2.47 18.47 0.00
CA PHE A 30 -3.45 17.42 -0.22
C PHE A 30 -4.61 17.57 0.77
N TRP A 31 -5.79 17.91 0.23
CA TRP A 31 -7.02 18.12 0.97
C TRP A 31 -7.98 16.95 0.72
N THR A 32 -7.97 15.96 1.62
CA THR A 32 -8.67 14.68 1.43
C THR A 32 -9.66 14.39 2.56
N GLN A 33 -10.77 13.71 2.25
CA GLN A 33 -11.69 13.17 3.26
C GLN A 33 -11.36 11.74 3.70
N PHE A 34 -10.49 11.04 2.96
CA PHE A 34 -10.16 9.65 3.23
C PHE A 34 -8.67 9.50 3.57
N PRO A 35 -8.33 8.94 4.74
CA PRO A 35 -6.94 8.70 5.16
C PRO A 35 -6.40 7.37 4.65
N HIS A 36 -6.67 7.03 3.38
CA HIS A 36 -6.18 5.78 2.81
C HIS A 36 -4.65 5.83 2.62
N GLU A 37 -3.97 4.90 3.27
CA GLU A 37 -2.52 4.87 3.34
C GLU A 37 -1.87 4.58 1.99
N ILE A 38 -2.56 3.90 1.07
CA ILE A 38 -2.05 3.64 -0.29
C ILE A 38 -1.61 4.93 -1.00
N TYR A 39 -2.42 5.99 -0.92
CA TYR A 39 -2.09 7.27 -1.57
C TYR A 39 -0.96 8.01 -0.85
N ILE A 40 -0.93 7.94 0.49
CA ILE A 40 0.14 8.53 1.29
C ILE A 40 1.47 7.87 0.95
N ASN A 41 1.48 6.55 0.82
CA ASN A 41 2.68 5.79 0.46
C ASN A 41 3.20 6.16 -0.94
N GLU A 42 2.31 6.32 -1.91
CA GLU A 42 2.70 6.77 -3.25
C GLU A 42 3.26 8.19 -3.25
N ILE A 43 2.63 9.13 -2.53
CA ILE A 43 3.15 10.50 -2.39
C ILE A 43 4.51 10.50 -1.68
N ARG A 44 4.68 9.72 -0.61
CA ARG A 44 5.98 9.56 0.08
C ARG A 44 7.07 9.03 -0.85
N LYS A 45 6.75 8.07 -1.73
CA LYS A 45 7.69 7.57 -2.74
C LYS A 45 8.09 8.67 -3.73
N ILE A 46 7.13 9.48 -4.18
CA ILE A 46 7.40 10.59 -5.11
C ILE A 46 8.28 11.65 -4.44
N ILE A 47 7.93 12.11 -3.23
CA ILE A 47 8.70 13.13 -2.49
C ILE A 47 10.16 12.70 -2.31
N LYS A 48 10.41 11.42 -2.00
CA LYS A 48 11.77 10.87 -1.88
C LYS A 48 12.58 10.89 -3.18
N ALA A 49 11.91 10.90 -4.33
CA ALA A 49 12.55 10.88 -5.64
C ALA A 49 12.78 12.29 -6.24
N VAL A 50 12.09 13.30 -5.74
CA VAL A 50 12.19 14.69 -6.23
C VAL A 50 13.31 15.42 -5.49
N GLN A 51 14.09 16.22 -6.23
CA GLN A 51 15.19 17.02 -5.67
C GLN A 51 15.08 18.49 -6.12
N PRO A 52 15.15 19.47 -5.19
CA PRO A 52 15.13 19.30 -3.73
C PRO A 52 13.78 18.74 -3.23
N PRO A 53 13.69 18.22 -1.99
CA PRO A 53 12.42 17.77 -1.42
C PRO A 53 11.38 18.90 -1.46
N PRO A 54 10.21 18.69 -2.09
CA PRO A 54 9.17 19.72 -2.16
C PRO A 54 8.47 19.88 -0.82
N ALA A 55 8.02 21.10 -0.50
CA ALA A 55 7.16 21.32 0.66
C ALA A 55 5.74 20.78 0.40
N TYR A 56 5.16 20.11 1.39
CA TYR A 56 3.85 19.48 1.25
C TYR A 56 2.97 19.52 2.51
N GLY A 57 1.66 19.52 2.27
CA GLY A 57 0.63 19.51 3.30
C GLY A 57 -0.31 18.32 3.17
N PHE A 58 -0.73 17.70 4.27
CA PHE A 58 -1.84 16.73 4.28
C PHE A 58 -2.89 17.14 5.31
N ILE A 59 -4.08 17.54 4.86
CA ILE A 59 -5.17 17.99 5.73
C ILE A 59 -6.48 17.27 5.43
N HIS A 60 -7.15 16.88 6.52
CA HIS A 60 -8.45 16.21 6.46
C HIS A 60 -9.55 17.23 6.17
N LYS A 61 -10.48 16.92 5.24
CA LYS A 61 -11.56 17.84 4.83
C LYS A 61 -12.49 18.27 5.96
N ASN A 62 -12.67 17.41 6.97
CA ASN A 62 -13.51 17.71 8.14
C ASN A 62 -12.87 18.68 9.15
N ASN A 63 -11.66 19.19 8.90
CA ASN A 63 -11.07 20.20 9.77
C ASN A 63 -11.77 21.56 9.62
N PRO A 64 -11.76 22.39 10.68
CA PRO A 64 -12.28 23.74 10.59
C PRO A 64 -11.46 24.59 9.62
N GLU A 65 -12.11 25.57 8.98
CA GLU A 65 -11.50 26.48 8.00
C GLU A 65 -10.24 27.18 8.56
N SER A 66 -10.27 27.60 9.82
CA SER A 66 -9.13 28.22 10.50
C SER A 66 -7.87 27.35 10.49
N ARG A 67 -8.04 26.02 10.55
CA ARG A 67 -6.93 25.09 10.44
C ARG A 67 -6.44 24.95 9.00
N PHE A 68 -7.34 24.95 8.02
CA PHE A 68 -6.96 24.95 6.61
C PHE A 68 -6.15 26.20 6.23
N LEU A 69 -6.55 27.38 6.69
CA LEU A 69 -5.78 28.61 6.49
C LEU A 69 -4.36 28.53 7.06
N ARG A 70 -4.18 27.88 8.22
CA ARG A 70 -2.84 27.62 8.78
C ARG A 70 -1.99 26.71 7.90
N PHE A 71 -2.60 25.71 7.27
CA PHE A 71 -1.89 24.86 6.29
C PHE A 71 -1.49 25.65 5.04
N VAL A 72 -2.36 26.55 4.56
CA VAL A 72 -2.06 27.43 3.43
C VAL A 72 -0.84 28.30 3.73
N ALA A 73 -0.84 29.01 4.86
CA ALA A 73 0.29 29.84 5.27
C ALA A 73 1.58 29.00 5.41
N ALA A 74 1.54 27.92 6.20
CA ALA A 74 2.73 27.11 6.44
C ALA A 74 3.30 26.47 5.17
N VAL A 75 2.47 25.85 4.34
CA VAL A 75 2.94 25.06 3.21
C VAL A 75 3.16 25.92 1.97
N LEU A 76 2.22 26.80 1.63
CA LEU A 76 2.26 27.55 0.38
C LEU A 76 3.05 28.85 0.50
N GLU A 77 3.05 29.51 1.67
CA GLU A 77 3.78 30.77 1.89
C GLU A 77 5.18 30.50 2.48
N ASP A 78 5.25 29.81 3.62
CA ASP A 78 6.52 29.57 4.34
C ASP A 78 7.32 28.40 3.76
N GLY A 79 6.70 27.51 3.00
CA GLY A 79 7.37 26.33 2.43
C GLY A 79 7.74 25.27 3.48
N ALA A 80 7.00 25.21 4.59
CA ALA A 80 7.16 24.23 5.64
C ALA A 80 6.17 23.06 5.50
N ASP A 81 6.63 21.84 5.76
CA ASP A 81 5.77 20.66 5.74
C ASP A 81 4.76 20.67 6.89
N MET A 82 3.51 20.30 6.60
CA MET A 82 2.47 20.21 7.61
C MET A 82 1.60 18.97 7.43
N ILE A 83 1.47 18.15 8.48
CA ILE A 83 0.70 16.90 8.44
C ILE A 83 -0.33 16.91 9.56
N ASP A 84 -1.59 16.74 9.18
CA ASP A 84 -2.68 16.62 10.15
C ASP A 84 -2.51 15.35 11.00
N PRO A 85 -2.80 15.40 12.32
CA PRO A 85 -2.78 14.22 13.19
C PRO A 85 -3.47 12.98 12.63
N ALA A 86 -4.54 13.15 11.86
CA ALA A 86 -5.26 12.04 11.22
C ALA A 86 -4.38 11.17 10.29
N PHE A 87 -3.27 11.72 9.77
CA PHE A 87 -2.37 11.00 8.86
C PHE A 87 -1.00 10.66 9.47
N LYS A 88 -0.70 11.14 10.68
CA LYS A 88 0.66 11.02 11.28
C LYS A 88 1.15 9.58 11.32
N ASP A 89 0.28 8.63 11.66
CA ASP A 89 0.66 7.21 11.74
C ASP A 89 1.04 6.65 10.38
N SER A 90 0.28 6.97 9.34
CA SER A 90 0.55 6.57 7.95
C SER A 90 1.91 7.05 7.46
N PHE A 91 2.37 8.23 7.91
CA PHE A 91 3.70 8.75 7.58
C PHE A 91 4.84 8.09 8.36
N LYS A 92 4.57 7.56 9.56
CA LYS A 92 5.56 6.86 10.40
C LYS A 92 5.71 5.39 10.03
N ARG A 93 4.66 4.76 9.50
CA ARG A 93 4.67 3.35 9.13
C ARG A 93 5.68 3.07 7.99
N PRO A 94 6.29 1.88 8.00
CA PRO A 94 7.22 1.47 6.94
C PRO A 94 6.52 1.41 5.59
N LEU A 95 7.24 1.79 4.53
CA LEU A 95 6.75 1.63 3.16
C LEU A 95 6.77 0.16 2.77
N LEU A 96 5.71 -0.26 2.09
CA LEU A 96 5.69 -1.55 1.41
C LEU A 96 6.52 -1.46 0.12
N THR A 97 7.29 -2.50 -0.13
CA THR A 97 7.88 -2.77 -1.44
C THR A 97 6.79 -3.08 -2.46
N GLU A 98 7.12 -3.05 -3.75
CA GLU A 98 6.18 -3.39 -4.82
C GLU A 98 5.63 -4.81 -4.64
N PHE A 99 6.50 -5.78 -4.35
CA PHE A 99 6.08 -7.15 -4.08
C PHE A 99 5.15 -7.25 -2.86
N GLU A 100 5.46 -6.56 -1.77
CA GLU A 100 4.63 -6.59 -0.55
C GLU A 100 3.24 -5.99 -0.79
N ALA A 101 3.16 -4.92 -1.60
CA ALA A 101 1.89 -4.34 -2.03
C ALA A 101 1.09 -5.31 -2.92
N GLU A 102 1.73 -5.96 -3.90
CA GLU A 102 1.08 -6.99 -4.71
C GLU A 102 0.63 -8.20 -3.89
N ALA A 103 1.47 -8.64 -2.94
CA ALA A 103 1.18 -9.78 -2.09
C ALA A 103 -0.09 -9.55 -1.25
N LEU A 104 -0.38 -8.31 -0.84
CA LEU A 104 -1.65 -7.97 -0.19
C LEU A 104 -2.86 -8.27 -1.07
N TYR A 105 -2.80 -7.95 -2.38
CA TYR A 105 -3.86 -8.28 -3.32
C TYR A 105 -4.00 -9.79 -3.49
N TYR A 106 -2.90 -10.54 -3.61
CA TYR A 106 -2.96 -12.00 -3.70
C TYR A 106 -3.55 -12.64 -2.44
N LEU A 107 -3.20 -12.12 -1.25
CA LEU A 107 -3.79 -12.57 0.01
C LEU A 107 -5.28 -12.24 0.08
N ALA A 108 -5.69 -11.04 -0.35
CA ALA A 108 -7.09 -10.61 -0.39
C ALA A 108 -7.93 -11.45 -1.38
N LEU A 109 -7.34 -11.85 -2.51
CA LEU A 109 -7.95 -12.74 -3.50
C LEU A 109 -7.92 -14.23 -3.08
N GLY A 110 -7.32 -14.55 -1.93
CA GLY A 110 -7.35 -15.89 -1.36
C GLY A 110 -6.30 -16.87 -1.90
N LEU A 111 -5.21 -16.38 -2.51
CA LEU A 111 -4.14 -17.27 -2.98
C LEU A 111 -3.38 -17.92 -1.83
N SER A 112 -3.07 -19.21 -2.00
CA SER A 112 -2.14 -19.94 -1.15
C SER A 112 -0.69 -19.52 -1.41
N ASN A 113 0.22 -19.82 -0.47
CA ASN A 113 1.66 -19.55 -0.67
C ASN A 113 2.21 -20.27 -1.92
N TRP A 114 1.69 -21.47 -2.19
CA TRP A 114 2.04 -22.24 -3.39
C TRP A 114 1.60 -21.53 -4.67
N ALA A 115 0.37 -21.00 -4.71
CA ALA A 115 -0.12 -20.26 -5.87
C ALA A 115 0.66 -18.95 -6.08
N ILE A 116 0.96 -18.22 -5.00
CA ILE A 116 1.79 -17.00 -5.05
C ILE A 116 3.19 -17.35 -5.57
N ALA A 117 3.79 -18.46 -5.09
CA ALA A 117 5.11 -18.90 -5.52
C ALA A 117 5.15 -19.16 -7.03
N ARG A 118 4.13 -19.85 -7.56
CA ARG A 118 4.00 -20.10 -9.01
C ARG A 118 3.77 -18.82 -9.80
N LYS A 119 2.88 -17.93 -9.35
CA LYS A 119 2.55 -16.67 -10.04
C LYS A 119 3.76 -15.75 -10.12
N CYS A 120 4.51 -15.63 -9.04
CA CYS A 120 5.67 -14.75 -8.94
C CYS A 120 7.00 -15.40 -9.34
N SER A 121 6.99 -16.67 -9.79
CA SER A 121 8.21 -17.44 -10.09
C SER A 121 9.22 -17.46 -8.93
N LEU A 122 8.73 -17.68 -7.71
CA LEU A 122 9.52 -17.76 -6.48
C LEU A 122 9.49 -19.17 -5.90
N SER A 123 10.44 -19.49 -5.02
CA SER A 123 10.32 -20.68 -4.18
C SER A 123 9.27 -20.47 -3.08
N LEU A 124 8.70 -21.57 -2.55
CA LEU A 124 7.75 -21.50 -1.44
C LEU A 124 8.35 -20.78 -0.23
N ARG A 125 9.58 -21.13 0.14
CA ARG A 125 10.35 -20.47 1.20
C ARG A 125 10.58 -18.98 0.91
N GLY A 126 10.80 -18.62 -0.35
CA GLY A 126 10.96 -17.23 -0.77
C GLY A 126 9.69 -16.41 -0.56
N VAL A 127 8.52 -16.98 -0.86
CA VAL A 127 7.23 -16.35 -0.58
C VAL A 127 7.00 -16.22 0.92
N GLU A 128 7.24 -17.28 1.69
CA GLU A 128 7.09 -17.25 3.16
C GLU A 128 7.95 -16.17 3.81
N SER A 129 9.22 -16.06 3.39
CA SER A 129 10.12 -15.03 3.89
C SER A 129 9.63 -13.63 3.57
N ARG A 130 9.15 -13.36 2.35
CA ARG A 130 8.64 -12.03 1.98
C ARG A 130 7.32 -11.70 2.67
N LEU A 131 6.44 -12.70 2.86
CA LEU A 131 5.20 -12.53 3.62
C LEU A 131 5.46 -12.27 5.10
N ALA A 132 6.50 -12.88 5.70
CA ALA A 132 6.90 -12.57 7.07
C ALA A 132 7.29 -11.09 7.20
N THR A 133 8.12 -10.55 6.30
CA THR A 133 8.47 -9.13 6.29
C THR A 133 7.25 -8.22 6.05
N LEU A 134 6.32 -8.63 5.19
CA LEU A 134 5.04 -7.93 5.03
C LEU A 134 4.28 -7.87 6.36
N TYR A 135 4.17 -8.99 7.08
CA TYR A 135 3.46 -9.08 8.35
C TYR A 135 4.10 -8.19 9.42
N GLU A 136 5.43 -8.16 9.53
CA GLU A 136 6.14 -7.24 10.44
C GLU A 136 5.78 -5.77 10.15
N LYS A 137 5.67 -5.39 8.87
CA LYS A 137 5.29 -4.03 8.46
C LYS A 137 3.80 -3.72 8.67
N LEU A 138 2.94 -4.74 8.62
CA LEU A 138 1.51 -4.58 8.85
C LEU A 138 1.18 -4.49 10.33
N PHE A 139 1.83 -5.32 11.15
CA PHE A 139 1.51 -5.55 12.54
C PHE A 139 2.43 -4.80 13.49
N VAL A 140 2.61 -3.50 13.26
CA VAL A 140 3.41 -2.60 14.13
C VAL A 140 2.91 -2.61 15.60
N SER A 141 1.71 -3.15 15.85
CA SER A 141 1.07 -3.26 17.16
C SER A 141 0.95 -4.68 17.72
N MET A 142 1.42 -5.73 17.01
CA MET A 142 1.57 -7.05 17.62
C MET A 142 2.89 -7.00 18.38
N PRO A 143 2.86 -6.89 19.71
CA PRO A 143 4.05 -6.46 20.39
C PRO A 143 4.93 -7.69 20.62
N GLU A 144 5.87 -7.89 19.71
CA GLU A 144 7.00 -8.79 19.94
C GLU A 144 7.68 -8.39 21.26
N GLY A 145 7.84 -9.35 22.17
CA GLY A 145 8.39 -9.11 23.50
C GLY A 145 7.40 -8.60 24.55
N THR A 146 6.08 -8.57 24.28
CA THR A 146 5.09 -8.34 25.37
C THR A 146 4.65 -9.62 26.06
N PRO A 147 4.14 -9.52 27.30
CA PRO A 147 3.55 -10.66 28.01
C PRO A 147 2.40 -11.37 27.25
N HIS A 148 1.78 -10.71 26.27
CA HIS A 148 0.65 -11.23 25.50
C HIS A 148 1.03 -11.83 24.14
N GLU A 149 2.30 -11.74 23.72
CA GLU A 149 2.74 -12.16 22.38
C GLU A 149 2.34 -13.62 22.06
N SER A 150 2.53 -14.52 23.03
CA SER A 150 2.20 -15.94 22.87
C SER A 150 0.69 -16.15 22.71
N TYR A 151 -0.13 -15.37 23.40
CA TYR A 151 -1.59 -15.40 23.27
C TYR A 151 -2.02 -14.85 21.90
N ASP A 152 -1.50 -13.69 21.51
CA ASP A 152 -1.88 -13.03 20.26
C ASP A 152 -1.54 -13.88 19.02
N LYS A 153 -0.41 -14.60 19.06
CA LYS A 153 -0.02 -15.57 18.02
C LYS A 153 -1.00 -16.75 17.89
N LEU A 154 -1.67 -17.12 18.98
CA LEU A 154 -2.69 -18.19 18.98
C LEU A 154 -4.08 -17.66 18.65
N ALA A 155 -4.39 -16.42 19.06
CA ALA A 155 -5.72 -15.83 18.93
C ALA A 155 -6.06 -15.43 17.50
N TYR A 156 -5.07 -15.03 16.69
CA TYR A 156 -5.31 -14.47 15.36
C TYR A 156 -4.71 -15.32 14.24
N ASN A 157 -5.49 -15.55 13.18
CA ASN A 157 -4.95 -16.04 11.92
C ASN A 157 -4.22 -14.90 11.19
N VAL A 158 -2.93 -15.09 10.93
CA VAL A 158 -2.03 -14.06 10.38
C VAL A 158 -2.50 -13.53 9.02
N ARG A 159 -3.04 -14.39 8.14
CA ARG A 159 -3.48 -13.98 6.79
C ARG A 159 -4.74 -13.12 6.85
N THR A 160 -5.75 -13.56 7.60
CA THR A 160 -6.99 -12.78 7.73
C THR A 160 -6.75 -11.51 8.54
N ARG A 161 -5.81 -11.53 9.49
CA ARG A 161 -5.37 -10.34 10.21
C ARG A 161 -4.66 -9.35 9.28
N ALA A 162 -3.82 -9.83 8.36
CA ALA A 162 -3.18 -8.99 7.35
C ALA A 162 -4.21 -8.33 6.42
N PHE A 163 -5.20 -9.10 5.97
CA PHE A 163 -6.31 -8.58 5.18
C PHE A 163 -7.12 -7.51 5.94
N PHE A 164 -7.49 -7.79 7.19
CA PHE A 164 -8.18 -6.81 8.05
C PHE A 164 -7.37 -5.51 8.20
N GLU A 165 -6.07 -5.63 8.48
CA GLU A 165 -5.20 -4.47 8.66
C GLU A 165 -5.01 -3.67 7.37
N ALA A 166 -4.92 -4.36 6.22
CA ALA A 166 -4.86 -3.73 4.91
C ALA A 166 -6.14 -2.94 4.58
N LEU A 167 -7.32 -3.49 4.89
CA LEU A 167 -8.60 -2.78 4.77
C LEU A 167 -8.66 -1.57 5.70
N ARG A 168 -8.36 -1.78 7.00
CA ARG A 168 -8.43 -0.73 8.03
C ARG A 168 -7.50 0.46 7.71
N ARG A 169 -6.33 0.20 7.13
CA ARG A 169 -5.36 1.21 6.71
C ARG A 169 -5.66 1.83 5.34
N GLY A 170 -6.60 1.27 4.57
CA GLY A 170 -6.82 1.68 3.18
C GLY A 170 -5.60 1.41 2.29
N LEU A 171 -4.95 0.25 2.49
CA LEU A 171 -3.88 -0.26 1.63
C LEU A 171 -4.41 -1.03 0.42
N LEU A 172 -5.69 -1.41 0.43
CA LEU A 172 -6.39 -2.06 -0.67
C LEU A 172 -7.38 -1.07 -1.30
N ASN A 173 -7.34 -0.96 -2.63
CA ASN A 173 -8.31 -0.20 -3.41
C ASN A 173 -9.28 -1.18 -4.11
N SER A 174 -10.58 -0.87 -4.14
CA SER A 174 -11.60 -1.72 -4.76
C SER A 174 -11.36 -1.96 -6.25
N ASP A 175 -11.01 -0.91 -6.98
CA ASP A 175 -10.82 -0.92 -8.43
C ASP A 175 -9.54 -1.69 -8.78
N GLU A 176 -8.48 -1.53 -7.98
CA GLU A 176 -7.25 -2.30 -8.13
C GLU A 176 -7.45 -3.77 -7.75
N LEU A 177 -8.28 -4.07 -6.75
CA LEU A 177 -8.61 -5.44 -6.37
C LEU A 177 -9.45 -6.15 -7.44
N GLU A 178 -10.40 -5.45 -8.07
CA GLU A 178 -11.19 -5.96 -9.19
C GLU A 178 -10.30 -6.21 -10.42
N ALA A 179 -9.41 -5.27 -10.75
CA ALA A 179 -8.42 -5.47 -11.81
C ALA A 179 -7.49 -6.67 -11.52
N ALA A 180 -7.01 -6.81 -10.28
CA ALA A 180 -6.20 -7.94 -9.85
C ALA A 180 -6.97 -9.27 -9.91
N SER A 181 -8.29 -9.26 -9.65
CA SER A 181 -9.15 -10.44 -9.80
C SER A 181 -9.24 -10.90 -11.26
N HIS A 182 -9.40 -9.98 -12.21
CA HIS A 182 -9.43 -10.32 -13.64
C HIS A 182 -8.07 -10.83 -14.16
N ASP A 183 -6.96 -10.23 -13.73
CA ASP A 183 -5.63 -10.76 -14.05
C ASP A 183 -5.43 -12.15 -13.45
N LEU A 184 -5.93 -12.38 -12.23
CA LEU A 184 -5.86 -13.67 -11.56
C LEU A 184 -6.63 -14.76 -12.32
N GLU A 185 -7.86 -14.50 -12.77
CA GLU A 185 -8.64 -15.44 -13.57
C GLU A 185 -7.88 -15.89 -14.82
N SER A 186 -7.34 -14.91 -15.55
CA SER A 186 -6.53 -15.14 -16.75
C SER A 186 -5.27 -15.96 -16.45
N TRP A 187 -4.64 -15.70 -15.31
CA TRP A 187 -3.46 -16.44 -14.87
C TRP A 187 -3.79 -17.88 -14.45
N ILE A 188 -4.87 -18.10 -13.71
CA ILE A 188 -5.31 -19.43 -13.25
C ILE A 188 -5.57 -20.36 -14.43
N GLU A 189 -6.22 -19.87 -15.49
CA GLU A 189 -6.50 -20.67 -16.69
C GLU A 189 -5.20 -21.15 -17.37
N ARG A 190 -4.17 -20.30 -17.41
CA ARG A 190 -2.85 -20.68 -17.94
C ARG A 190 -2.11 -21.63 -17.01
N ASP A 191 -2.12 -21.36 -15.70
CA ASP A 191 -1.38 -22.17 -14.72
C ASP A 191 -1.96 -23.58 -14.58
N ARG A 192 -3.29 -23.74 -14.69
CA ARG A 192 -3.94 -25.07 -14.72
C ARG A 192 -3.42 -25.95 -15.86
N LYS A 193 -3.27 -25.39 -17.07
CA LYS A 193 -2.72 -26.11 -18.24
C LYS A 193 -1.27 -26.52 -17.99
N ARG A 194 -0.46 -25.56 -17.54
CA ARG A 194 0.94 -25.79 -17.17
C ARG A 194 1.09 -26.88 -16.10
N TYR A 195 0.26 -26.85 -15.07
CA TYR A 195 0.31 -27.84 -13.99
C TYR A 195 0.00 -29.26 -14.50
N VAL A 196 -1.00 -29.43 -15.37
CA VAL A 196 -1.32 -30.73 -15.99
C VAL A 196 -0.16 -31.24 -16.85
N GLU A 197 0.52 -30.35 -17.59
CA GLU A 197 1.70 -30.72 -18.38
C GLU A 197 2.88 -31.15 -17.52
N GLU A 198 3.15 -30.43 -16.43
CA GLU A 198 4.18 -30.78 -15.43
C GLU A 198 3.93 -32.17 -14.83
N GLN A 199 2.68 -32.46 -14.43
CA GLN A 199 2.30 -33.77 -13.90
C GLN A 199 2.49 -34.91 -14.93
N LYS A 200 2.15 -34.67 -16.20
CA LYS A 200 2.39 -35.65 -17.29
C LYS A 200 3.88 -35.90 -17.52
N ALA A 201 4.72 -34.88 -17.37
CA ALA A 201 6.16 -35.01 -17.53
C ALA A 201 6.81 -35.77 -16.36
N GLU A 202 6.33 -35.58 -15.13
CA GLU A 202 6.78 -36.30 -13.94
C GLU A 202 6.34 -37.77 -13.95
N GLY A 203 5.12 -38.05 -14.39
CA GLY A 203 4.59 -39.41 -14.53
C GLY A 203 5.21 -40.24 -15.66
N LYS A 204 5.91 -39.61 -16.62
CA LYS A 204 6.70 -40.30 -17.66
C LYS A 204 8.14 -40.63 -17.22
N LYS A 205 8.59 -40.10 -16.08
CA LYS A 205 9.93 -40.35 -15.52
C LYS A 205 9.95 -41.53 -14.53
N HIS A 206 8.79 -42.10 -14.23
CA HIS A 206 8.62 -43.34 -13.46
C HIS A 206 8.12 -44.44 -14.40
#